data_AF-A0A133NMW9-F1
#
_entry.id   AF-A0A133NMW9-F1
#
_cell.length_a   1.000
_cell.length_b   1.000
_cell.length_c   1.000
_cell.angle_alpha   90.00
_cell.angle_beta   90.00
_cell.angle_gamma   90.00
#
_symmetry.space_group_name_H-M   'P 1'
#
loop_
_entity.id
_entity.type
_entity.pdbx_description
1 polymer ?
#
loop_
_entity_poly.entity_id
_entity_poly.type
_entity_poly.pdbx_seq_one_letter_code
_entity_poly.pdbx_strand_id
1 'polypeptide(L)'
;MKYIRIICLYLKKYISDKQFENIFYQDIDGFQDALEEEVYWNILSSNFNKKEDIITINTYLYNYMLKNYKSIYDEISDAYIENLINSNEDNVVIDILKKRYEQKEEVFINFYNINNKLELIFSIKKALNLPQHCGNNWDAIEDFIYDTILPKKIILHNWNNIKEKFPQDAIILRRILNKINPKYCTVLYD
;
A
#
# COMPACT_ATOMS: atom_id res chain seq x y z
N MET A 1 18.92 -0.70 -16.40
CA MET A 1 17.56 -0.14 -16.23
C MET A 1 16.74 -0.76 -15.08
N LYS A 2 16.93 -2.03 -14.71
CA LYS A 2 16.25 -2.69 -13.57
C LYS A 2 16.22 -1.82 -12.30
N TYR A 3 17.39 -1.38 -11.82
CA TYR A 3 17.52 -0.59 -10.59
C TYR A 3 16.83 0.79 -10.65
N ILE A 4 16.86 1.45 -11.81
CA ILE A 4 16.12 2.70 -12.06
C ILE A 4 14.61 2.48 -11.92
N ARG A 5 14.08 1.39 -12.48
CA ARG A 5 12.66 1.03 -12.33
C ARG A 5 12.31 0.74 -10.86
N ILE A 6 13.19 0.07 -10.10
CA ILE A 6 13.00 -0.16 -8.66
C ILE A 6 12.90 1.16 -7.89
N ILE A 7 13.78 2.12 -8.17
CA ILE A 7 13.71 3.46 -7.55
C ILE A 7 12.41 4.17 -7.91
N CYS A 8 11.95 4.09 -9.16
CA CYS A 8 10.67 4.67 -9.57
C CYS A 8 9.48 4.03 -8.83
N LEU A 9 9.46 2.69 -8.71
CA LEU A 9 8.45 1.96 -7.94
C LEU A 9 8.43 2.38 -6.47
N TYR A 10 9.61 2.62 -5.88
CA TYR A 10 9.75 3.13 -4.52
C TYR A 10 9.18 4.55 -4.36
N LEU A 11 9.58 5.47 -5.24
CA LEU A 11 9.10 6.86 -5.20
C LEU A 11 7.59 6.97 -5.39
N LYS A 12 7.02 6.14 -6.27
CA LYS A 12 5.56 6.04 -6.52
C LYS A 12 4.80 5.25 -5.44
N LYS A 13 5.48 4.74 -4.41
CA LYS A 13 4.88 4.01 -3.27
C LYS A 13 4.23 2.66 -3.62
N TYR A 14 4.64 2.05 -4.73
CA TYR A 14 4.30 0.65 -5.05
C TYR A 14 5.04 -0.34 -4.15
N ILE A 15 6.27 0.01 -3.73
CA ILE A 15 7.03 -0.67 -2.68
C ILE A 15 7.26 0.27 -1.49
N SER A 16 7.28 -0.28 -0.27
CA SER A 16 7.47 0.49 0.96
C SER A 16 8.94 0.83 1.22
N ASP A 17 9.21 1.76 2.14
CA ASP A 17 10.58 2.11 2.55
C ASP A 17 11.37 0.87 3.00
N LYS A 18 10.74 -0.01 3.81
CA LYS A 18 11.38 -1.25 4.28
C LYS A 18 11.63 -2.26 3.16
N GLN A 19 10.72 -2.35 2.20
CA GLN A 19 10.88 -3.24 1.04
C GLN A 19 12.01 -2.75 0.14
N PHE A 20 12.06 -1.45 -0.14
CA PHE A 20 13.14 -0.85 -0.92
C PHE A 20 14.50 -1.02 -0.23
N GLU A 21 14.58 -0.74 1.06
CA GLU A 21 15.80 -0.95 1.87
C GLU A 21 16.28 -2.40 1.76
N ASN A 22 15.39 -3.38 1.96
CA ASN A 22 15.75 -4.79 1.86
C ASN A 22 16.23 -5.16 0.44
N ILE A 23 15.55 -4.68 -0.61
CA ILE A 23 15.94 -4.93 -2.00
C ILE A 23 17.32 -4.34 -2.28
N PHE A 24 17.59 -3.12 -1.79
CA PHE A 24 18.89 -2.46 -1.95
C PHE A 24 20.02 -3.27 -1.32
N TYR A 25 19.87 -3.71 -0.08
CA TYR A 25 20.90 -4.48 0.61
C TYR A 25 21.07 -5.92 0.10
N GLN A 26 20.04 -6.51 -0.51
CA GLN A 26 20.13 -7.84 -1.12
C GLN A 26 20.98 -7.88 -2.40
N ASP A 27 21.10 -6.75 -3.11
CA ASP A 27 21.76 -6.66 -4.41
C ASP A 27 22.60 -5.36 -4.50
N ILE A 28 23.40 -5.12 -3.46
CA ILE A 28 24.13 -3.86 -3.27
C ILE A 28 25.10 -3.56 -4.41
N ASP A 29 25.82 -4.58 -4.89
CA ASP A 29 26.77 -4.48 -5.99
C ASP A 29 26.06 -4.10 -7.29
N GLY A 30 24.88 -4.68 -7.54
CA GLY A 30 24.07 -4.35 -8.71
C GLY A 30 23.58 -2.91 -8.71
N PHE A 31 23.26 -2.35 -7.54
CA PHE A 31 22.96 -0.92 -7.41
C PHE A 31 24.19 -0.04 -7.62
N GLN A 32 25.34 -0.44 -7.08
CA GLN A 32 26.59 0.30 -7.24
C GLN A 32 26.99 0.38 -8.73
N ASP A 33 26.89 -0.71 -9.47
CA ASP A 33 27.24 -0.76 -10.90
C ASP A 33 26.27 0.03 -11.78
N ALA A 34 25.02 0.18 -11.35
CA ALA A 34 23.95 0.78 -12.16
C ALA A 34 23.71 2.27 -11.89
N LEU A 35 24.19 2.81 -10.77
CA LEU A 35 23.92 4.18 -10.34
C LEU A 35 25.17 5.05 -10.43
N GLU A 36 24.96 6.36 -10.56
CA GLU A 36 26.02 7.33 -10.30
C GLU A 36 26.48 7.20 -8.85
N GLU A 37 27.80 7.31 -8.65
CA GLU A 37 28.44 7.11 -7.34
C GLU A 37 27.78 7.95 -6.24
N GLU A 38 27.49 9.22 -6.51
CA GLU A 38 26.82 10.12 -5.56
C GLU A 38 25.42 9.60 -5.15
N VAL A 39 24.65 9.07 -6.12
CA VAL A 39 23.30 8.55 -5.87
C VAL A 39 23.37 7.28 -5.02
N TYR A 40 24.29 6.38 -5.36
CA TYR A 40 24.53 5.17 -4.59
C TYR A 40 24.89 5.48 -3.14
N TRP A 41 25.86 6.37 -2.90
CA TRP A 41 26.28 6.75 -1.54
C TRP A 41 25.17 7.44 -0.75
N ASN A 42 24.33 8.24 -1.39
CA ASN A 42 23.19 8.86 -0.74
C ASN A 42 22.16 7.82 -0.28
N ILE A 43 21.89 6.78 -1.07
CA ILE A 43 21.01 5.68 -0.64
C ILE A 43 21.66 4.91 0.52
N LEU A 44 22.94 4.53 0.38
CA LEU A 44 23.66 3.72 1.36
C LEU A 44 23.79 4.40 2.74
N SER A 45 23.95 5.72 2.75
CA SER A 45 24.08 6.50 4.00
C SER A 45 22.75 6.87 4.65
N SER A 46 21.61 6.64 3.97
CA SER A 46 20.29 7.00 4.47
C SER A 46 19.76 6.03 5.52
N ASN A 47 19.17 6.54 6.60
CA ASN A 47 18.49 5.70 7.59
C ASN A 47 16.99 5.59 7.29
N PHE A 48 16.57 4.46 6.73
CA PHE A 48 15.16 4.17 6.40
C PHE A 48 14.25 3.94 7.61
N ASN A 49 14.74 4.13 8.84
CA ASN A 49 13.93 4.15 10.06
C ASN A 49 13.71 5.59 10.59
N LYS A 50 14.37 6.60 10.01
CA LYS A 50 14.22 8.02 10.38
C LYS A 50 13.40 8.75 9.32
N LYS A 51 12.29 9.34 9.74
CA LYS A 51 11.37 10.06 8.83
C LYS A 51 12.04 11.20 8.06
N GLU A 52 12.92 11.95 8.72
CA GLU A 52 13.65 13.08 8.11
C GLU A 52 14.58 12.60 7.00
N ASP A 53 15.35 11.53 7.25
CA ASP A 53 16.23 10.91 6.27
C ASP A 53 15.43 10.35 5.10
N ILE A 54 14.29 9.68 5.35
CA ILE A 54 13.37 9.18 4.31
C ILE A 54 12.86 10.32 3.42
N ILE A 55 12.46 11.44 3.99
CA ILE A 55 11.99 12.61 3.21
C ILE A 55 13.14 13.15 2.35
N THR A 56 14.33 13.24 2.93
CA THR A 56 15.53 13.77 2.28
C THR A 56 15.92 12.90 1.08
N ILE A 57 16.05 11.59 1.26
CA ILE A 57 16.42 10.67 0.18
C ILE A 57 15.33 10.58 -0.89
N ASN A 58 14.04 10.59 -0.52
CA ASN A 58 12.95 10.61 -1.49
C ASN A 58 12.99 11.87 -2.36
N THR A 59 13.24 13.03 -1.76
CA THR A 59 13.33 14.29 -2.51
C THR A 59 14.52 14.29 -3.46
N TYR A 60 15.68 13.81 -2.98
CA TYR A 60 16.89 13.68 -3.80
C TYR A 60 16.66 12.74 -5.00
N LEU A 61 16.18 11.52 -4.73
CA LEU A 61 15.93 10.51 -5.76
C LEU A 61 14.85 10.97 -6.75
N TYR A 62 13.80 11.66 -6.29
CA TYR A 62 12.77 12.21 -7.16
C TYR A 62 13.35 13.21 -8.17
N ASN A 63 14.15 14.16 -7.70
CA ASN A 63 14.81 15.14 -8.57
C ASN A 63 15.77 14.46 -9.55
N TYR A 64 16.53 13.47 -9.07
CA TYR A 64 17.43 12.67 -9.91
C TYR A 64 16.67 11.91 -11.01
N MET A 65 15.55 11.27 -10.67
CA MET A 65 14.69 10.56 -11.63
C MET A 65 14.06 11.51 -12.65
N LEU A 66 13.53 12.66 -12.23
CA LEU A 66 12.95 13.64 -13.15
C LEU A 66 13.97 14.24 -14.11
N LYS A 67 15.21 14.42 -13.68
CA LYS A 67 16.28 14.98 -14.51
C LYS A 67 16.78 13.98 -15.55
N ASN A 68 16.97 12.72 -15.15
CA ASN A 68 17.72 11.75 -15.95
C ASN A 68 16.84 10.64 -16.56
N TYR A 69 15.70 10.32 -15.94
CA TYR A 69 14.87 9.14 -16.26
C TYR A 69 13.37 9.45 -16.28
N LYS A 70 12.99 10.69 -16.65
CA LYS A 70 11.60 11.15 -16.62
C LYS A 70 10.65 10.20 -17.37
N SER A 71 11.02 9.75 -18.56
CA SER A 71 10.19 8.84 -19.36
C SER A 71 9.88 7.54 -18.63
N ILE A 72 10.85 6.95 -17.94
CA ILE A 72 10.67 5.73 -17.14
C ILE A 72 9.79 6.05 -15.93
N TYR A 73 10.03 7.16 -15.24
CA TYR A 73 9.22 7.57 -14.09
C TYR A 73 7.74 7.80 -14.45
N ASP A 74 7.48 8.36 -15.63
CA ASP A 74 6.13 8.62 -16.14
C ASP A 74 5.46 7.33 -16.64
N GLU A 75 6.22 6.33 -17.11
CA GLU A 75 5.72 5.00 -17.52
C GLU A 75 5.16 4.20 -16.33
N ILE A 76 5.77 4.35 -15.14
CA ILE A 76 5.31 3.66 -13.93
C ILE A 76 3.92 4.17 -13.51
N SER A 77 2.93 3.29 -13.71
CA SER A 77 1.50 3.49 -13.50
C SER A 77 0.83 2.17 -13.10
N ASP A 78 -0.43 2.20 -12.68
CA ASP A 78 -1.16 0.97 -12.29
C ASP A 78 -1.23 -0.04 -13.45
N ALA A 79 -1.45 0.43 -14.68
CA ALA A 79 -1.42 -0.42 -15.88
C ALA A 79 -0.05 -1.06 -16.13
N TYR A 80 1.04 -0.34 -15.83
CA TYR A 80 2.39 -0.92 -15.88
C TYR A 80 2.56 -2.02 -14.82
N ILE A 81 2.06 -1.81 -13.60
CA ILE A 81 2.13 -2.81 -12.52
C ILE A 81 1.35 -4.07 -12.88
N GLU A 82 0.15 -3.95 -13.44
CA GLU A 82 -0.64 -5.10 -13.89
C GLU A 82 0.12 -5.94 -14.92
N ASN A 83 0.73 -5.28 -15.92
CA ASN A 83 1.54 -5.97 -16.92
C ASN A 83 2.79 -6.63 -16.30
N LEU A 84 3.45 -5.95 -15.36
CA LEU A 84 4.63 -6.45 -14.68
C LEU A 84 4.31 -7.68 -13.82
N ILE A 85 3.20 -7.68 -13.10
CA ILE A 85 2.71 -8.80 -12.29
C ILE A 85 2.40 -10.03 -13.17
N ASN A 86 1.86 -9.81 -14.36
CA ASN A 86 1.52 -10.88 -15.31
C ASN A 86 2.73 -11.40 -16.10
N SER A 87 3.92 -10.81 -15.92
CA SER A 87 5.14 -11.30 -16.56
C SER A 87 5.62 -12.61 -15.93
N ASN A 88 6.30 -13.44 -16.73
CA ASN A 88 6.93 -14.69 -16.29
C ASN A 88 8.33 -14.47 -15.67
N GLU A 89 8.67 -13.24 -15.30
CA GLU A 89 9.96 -12.92 -14.70
C GLU A 89 9.96 -13.24 -13.19
N ASP A 90 10.94 -14.02 -12.74
CA ASP A 90 11.19 -14.23 -11.32
C ASP A 90 12.03 -13.05 -10.77
N ASN A 91 11.39 -12.23 -9.95
CA ASN A 91 12.01 -11.06 -9.35
C ASN A 91 11.33 -10.75 -8.01
N VAL A 92 12.13 -10.49 -6.97
CA VAL A 92 11.64 -10.11 -5.63
C VAL A 92 10.63 -8.95 -5.66
N VAL A 93 10.78 -8.03 -6.62
CA VAL A 93 9.86 -6.91 -6.83
C VAL A 93 8.50 -7.41 -7.34
N ILE A 94 8.50 -8.34 -8.28
CA ILE A 94 7.26 -8.94 -8.83
C ILE A 94 6.54 -9.71 -7.73
N ASP A 95 7.25 -10.44 -6.87
CA ASP A 95 6.65 -11.14 -5.73
C ASP A 95 6.01 -10.18 -4.72
N ILE A 96 6.69 -9.06 -4.43
CA ILE A 96 6.15 -8.00 -3.58
C ILE A 96 4.87 -7.41 -4.19
N LEU A 97 4.87 -7.15 -5.50
CA LEU A 97 3.71 -6.59 -6.21
C LEU A 97 2.57 -7.61 -6.30
N LYS A 98 2.85 -8.86 -6.66
CA LYS A 98 1.87 -9.97 -6.66
C LYS A 98 1.18 -10.05 -5.30
N LYS A 99 1.95 -10.12 -4.21
CA LYS A 99 1.39 -10.18 -2.84
C LYS A 99 0.57 -8.94 -2.47
N ARG A 100 0.91 -7.76 -3.00
CA ARG A 100 0.19 -6.51 -2.74
C ARG A 100 -1.16 -6.45 -3.45
N TYR A 101 -1.22 -6.96 -4.68
CA TYR A 101 -2.40 -6.97 -5.54
C TYR A 101 -3.15 -8.30 -5.51
N GLU A 102 -2.67 -9.28 -4.76
CA GLU A 102 -3.35 -10.56 -4.54
C GLU A 102 -4.66 -10.32 -3.78
N GLN A 103 -5.75 -10.86 -4.34
CA GLN A 103 -7.02 -10.87 -3.64
C GLN A 103 -6.92 -11.81 -2.43
N LYS A 104 -6.97 -11.24 -1.23
CA LYS A 104 -6.97 -12.03 0.02
C LYS A 104 -8.22 -12.91 0.09
N GLU A 105 -8.06 -14.17 0.53
CA GLU A 105 -9.20 -15.06 0.79
C GLU A 105 -10.10 -14.48 1.90
N GLU A 106 -9.51 -14.09 3.02
CA GLU A 106 -10.25 -13.66 4.20
C GLU A 106 -9.49 -12.59 4.98
N VAL A 107 -10.23 -11.63 5.53
CA VAL A 107 -9.71 -10.60 6.43
C VAL A 107 -10.55 -10.54 7.69
N PHE A 108 -9.87 -10.57 8.84
CA PHE A 108 -10.47 -10.44 10.15
C PHE A 108 -10.25 -9.04 10.71
N ILE A 109 -11.33 -8.39 11.15
CA ILE A 109 -11.29 -7.08 11.79
C ILE A 109 -11.86 -7.22 13.19
N ASN A 110 -11.00 -7.13 14.20
CA ASN A 110 -11.41 -7.25 15.60
C ASN A 110 -11.65 -5.87 16.21
N PHE A 111 -12.88 -5.66 16.69
CA PHE A 111 -13.32 -4.39 17.25
C PHE A 111 -13.23 -4.27 18.77
N TYR A 112 -12.66 -5.26 19.48
CA TYR A 112 -12.63 -5.30 20.95
C TYR A 112 -12.03 -4.03 21.58
N ASN A 113 -10.87 -3.59 21.09
CA ASN A 113 -10.10 -2.46 21.66
C ASN A 113 -10.38 -1.11 21.00
N ILE A 114 -11.45 -0.97 20.22
CA ILE A 114 -11.77 0.31 19.57
C ILE A 114 -12.50 1.23 20.55
N ASN A 115 -11.93 2.42 20.73
CA ASN A 115 -12.36 3.40 21.72
C ASN A 115 -12.76 4.75 21.12
N ASN A 116 -12.46 4.98 19.84
CA ASN A 116 -12.94 6.16 19.13
C ASN A 116 -13.17 5.89 17.63
N LYS A 117 -13.85 6.84 16.98
CA LYS A 117 -14.19 6.78 15.55
C LYS A 117 -12.96 6.71 14.64
N LEU A 118 -11.88 7.40 14.96
CA LEU A 118 -10.67 7.40 14.13
C LEU A 118 -10.00 6.03 14.14
N GLU A 119 -9.94 5.36 15.29
CA GLU A 119 -9.46 3.98 15.41
C GLU A 119 -10.33 3.00 14.60
N LEU A 120 -11.65 3.18 14.61
CA LEU A 120 -12.57 2.38 13.78
C LEU A 120 -12.26 2.54 12.29
N ILE A 121 -12.23 3.78 11.80
CA ILE A 121 -11.94 4.10 10.40
C ILE A 121 -10.56 3.58 10.00
N PHE A 122 -9.55 3.78 10.85
CA PHE A 122 -8.19 3.32 10.58
C PHE A 122 -8.10 1.79 10.52
N SER A 123 -8.81 1.08 11.41
CA SER A 123 -8.85 -0.38 11.41
C SER A 123 -9.46 -0.93 10.12
N ILE A 124 -10.55 -0.32 9.62
CA ILE A 124 -11.15 -0.67 8.32
C ILE A 124 -10.17 -0.39 7.18
N LYS A 125 -9.64 0.83 7.09
CA LYS A 125 -8.70 1.23 6.04
C LYS A 125 -7.51 0.29 5.95
N LYS A 126 -6.92 -0.03 7.10
CA LYS A 126 -5.76 -0.92 7.18
C LYS A 126 -6.12 -2.35 6.77
N ALA A 127 -7.24 -2.87 7.25
CA ALA A 127 -7.67 -4.24 6.97
C ALA A 127 -7.96 -4.46 5.47
N LEU A 128 -8.64 -3.50 4.86
CA LEU A 128 -9.01 -3.52 3.44
C LEU A 128 -7.92 -2.97 2.52
N ASN A 129 -6.77 -2.56 3.07
CA ASN A 129 -5.65 -1.99 2.32
C ASN A 129 -6.05 -0.77 1.46
N LEU A 130 -6.94 0.09 1.99
CA LEU A 130 -7.37 1.31 1.31
C LEU A 130 -6.18 2.28 1.12
N PRO A 131 -6.15 3.07 0.03
CA PRO A 131 -5.03 3.96 -0.28
C PRO A 131 -4.72 4.95 0.85
N GLN A 132 -3.45 5.34 0.99
CA GLN A 132 -3.02 6.29 2.03
C GLN A 132 -3.71 7.65 1.90
N HIS A 133 -4.04 8.08 0.67
CA HIS A 133 -4.74 9.32 0.38
C HIS A 133 -6.27 9.23 0.58
N CYS A 134 -6.82 8.05 0.89
CA CYS A 134 -8.22 7.92 1.29
C CYS A 134 -8.46 8.78 2.55
N GLY A 135 -9.50 9.61 2.55
CA GLY A 135 -9.89 10.42 3.70
C GLY A 135 -10.19 9.58 4.95
N ASN A 136 -10.14 10.22 6.13
CA ASN A 136 -10.47 9.59 7.41
C ASN A 136 -11.95 9.81 7.78
N ASN A 137 -12.85 9.54 6.84
CA ASN A 137 -14.30 9.66 7.00
C ASN A 137 -15.03 8.55 6.21
N TRP A 138 -16.32 8.38 6.46
CA TRP A 138 -17.11 7.31 5.85
C TRP A 138 -17.36 7.50 4.36
N ASP A 139 -17.51 8.75 3.90
CA ASP A 139 -17.73 9.07 2.49
C ASP A 139 -16.51 8.64 1.66
N ALA A 140 -15.30 8.96 2.13
CA ALA A 140 -14.06 8.51 1.50
C ALA A 140 -13.93 6.98 1.50
N ILE A 141 -14.31 6.29 2.59
CA ILE A 141 -14.34 4.82 2.58
C ILE A 141 -15.30 4.31 1.52
N GLU A 142 -16.50 4.88 1.43
CA GLU A 142 -17.51 4.49 0.45
C GLU A 142 -17.05 4.73 -1.00
N ASP A 143 -16.33 5.82 -1.27
CA ASP A 143 -15.77 6.11 -2.59
C ASP A 143 -14.70 5.09 -2.97
N PHE A 144 -13.74 4.81 -2.08
CA PHE A 144 -12.60 3.94 -2.37
C PHE A 144 -12.91 2.44 -2.32
N ILE A 145 -14.01 2.01 -1.69
CA ILE A 145 -14.30 0.59 -1.50
C ILE A 145 -14.52 -0.15 -2.82
N TYR A 146 -14.94 0.54 -3.88
CA TYR A 146 -15.16 -0.03 -5.21
C TYR A 146 -13.89 -0.11 -6.05
N ASP A 147 -12.92 0.77 -5.77
CA ASP A 147 -11.63 0.84 -6.47
C ASP A 147 -10.53 0.01 -5.78
N THR A 148 -10.91 -0.73 -4.75
CA THR A 148 -10.00 -1.56 -3.97
C THR A 148 -10.19 -3.04 -4.29
N ILE A 149 -9.09 -3.79 -4.36
CA ILE A 149 -9.13 -5.26 -4.43
C ILE A 149 -9.61 -5.80 -3.07
N LEU A 150 -10.92 -5.97 -2.94
CA LEU A 150 -11.56 -6.47 -1.73
C LEU A 150 -11.22 -7.96 -1.51
N PRO A 151 -11.05 -8.39 -0.25
CA PRO A 151 -10.92 -9.81 0.04
C PRO A 151 -12.19 -10.57 -0.38
N LYS A 152 -12.11 -11.88 -0.61
CA LYS A 152 -13.30 -12.70 -0.87
C LYS A 152 -14.24 -12.70 0.33
N LYS A 153 -13.71 -12.58 1.56
CA LYS A 153 -14.47 -12.55 2.79
C LYS A 153 -13.94 -11.54 3.83
N ILE A 154 -14.85 -10.83 4.49
CA ILE A 154 -14.58 -9.95 5.64
C ILE A 154 -15.34 -10.50 6.84
N ILE A 155 -14.63 -10.72 7.95
CA ILE A 155 -15.22 -11.06 9.24
C ILE A 155 -15.01 -9.90 10.21
N LEU A 156 -16.13 -9.32 10.65
CA LEU A 156 -16.16 -8.26 11.65
C LEU A 156 -16.42 -8.85 13.02
N HIS A 157 -15.37 -9.07 13.80
CA HIS A 157 -15.47 -9.69 15.12
C HIS A 157 -15.69 -8.63 16.22
N ASN A 158 -16.52 -8.97 17.21
CA ASN A 158 -17.01 -8.06 18.24
C ASN A 158 -17.84 -6.92 17.65
N TRP A 159 -18.67 -7.20 16.64
CA TRP A 159 -19.53 -6.19 16.01
C TRP A 159 -20.48 -5.51 17.00
N ASN A 160 -20.95 -6.24 18.00
CA ASN A 160 -21.80 -5.70 19.07
C ASN A 160 -21.13 -4.53 19.81
N ASN A 161 -19.80 -4.58 20.03
CA ASN A 161 -19.05 -3.50 20.68
C ASN A 161 -19.16 -2.18 19.90
N ILE A 162 -19.12 -2.25 18.56
CA ILE A 162 -19.26 -1.07 17.71
C ILE A 162 -20.70 -0.55 17.71
N LYS A 163 -21.71 -1.44 17.69
CA LYS A 163 -23.11 -1.01 17.79
C LYS A 163 -23.41 -0.27 19.09
N GLU A 164 -22.82 -0.71 20.19
CA GLU A 164 -23.02 -0.11 21.52
C GLU A 164 -22.25 1.20 21.68
N LYS A 165 -20.96 1.23 21.32
CA LYS A 165 -20.11 2.43 21.48
C LYS A 165 -20.34 3.49 20.42
N PHE A 166 -20.59 3.09 19.17
CA PHE A 166 -20.66 3.96 18.00
C PHE A 166 -21.89 3.62 17.12
N PRO A 167 -23.12 3.76 17.63
CA PRO A 167 -24.33 3.28 16.94
C PRO A 167 -24.51 3.89 15.54
N GLN A 168 -24.22 5.19 15.39
CA GLN A 168 -24.35 5.87 14.09
C GLN A 168 -23.29 5.39 13.09
N ASP A 169 -22.03 5.26 13.52
CA ASP A 169 -20.95 4.77 12.68
C ASP A 169 -21.17 3.29 12.30
N ALA A 170 -21.74 2.47 13.21
CA ALA A 170 -22.13 1.09 12.94
C ALA A 170 -23.18 0.99 11.81
N ILE A 171 -24.18 1.88 11.82
CA ILE A 171 -25.21 1.95 10.78
C ILE A 171 -24.59 2.32 9.43
N ILE A 172 -23.73 3.35 9.40
CA ILE A 172 -23.09 3.82 8.17
C ILE A 172 -22.16 2.74 7.60
N LEU A 173 -21.31 2.15 8.44
CA LEU A 173 -20.38 1.09 8.02
C LEU A 173 -21.13 -0.14 7.51
N ARG A 174 -22.19 -0.57 8.20
CA ARG A 174 -23.04 -1.69 7.73
C ARG A 174 -23.69 -1.39 6.39
N ARG A 175 -24.17 -0.15 6.19
CA ARG A 175 -24.73 0.29 4.89
C ARG A 175 -23.68 0.19 3.78
N ILE A 176 -22.47 0.68 4.02
CA ILE A 176 -21.36 0.62 3.04
C ILE A 176 -21.02 -0.84 2.72
N LEU A 177 -20.79 -1.67 3.73
CA LEU A 177 -20.41 -3.08 3.54
C LEU A 177 -21.52 -3.92 2.91
N ASN A 178 -22.79 -3.61 3.16
CA ASN A 178 -23.91 -4.28 2.50
C ASN A 178 -24.02 -3.94 1.00
N LYS A 179 -23.46 -2.81 0.53
CA LYS A 179 -23.43 -2.51 -0.91
C LYS A 179 -22.44 -3.41 -1.65
N ILE A 180 -21.39 -3.88 -0.97
CA ILE A 180 -20.40 -4.79 -1.56
C ILE A 180 -20.75 -6.27 -1.34
N ASN A 181 -21.58 -6.56 -0.34
CA ASN A 181 -22.02 -7.92 0.01
C ASN A 181 -23.26 -8.37 -0.79
N PRO A 182 -23.29 -9.60 -1.36
CA PRO A 182 -22.18 -10.54 -1.57
C PRO A 182 -21.47 -10.33 -2.92
N LYS A 183 -21.83 -9.27 -3.66
CA LYS A 183 -21.43 -9.10 -5.07
C LYS A 183 -19.92 -9.06 -5.28
N TYR A 184 -19.20 -8.36 -4.41
CA TYR A 184 -17.75 -8.21 -4.50
C TYR A 184 -17.01 -8.92 -3.36
N CYS A 185 -17.67 -9.12 -2.21
CA CYS A 185 -17.08 -9.73 -1.02
C CYS A 185 -18.18 -10.31 -0.12
N THR A 186 -17.94 -11.43 0.55
CA THR A 186 -18.83 -11.93 1.62
C THR A 186 -18.53 -11.22 2.94
N VAL A 187 -19.53 -10.60 3.58
CA VAL A 187 -19.35 -9.90 4.85
C VAL A 187 -20.12 -10.60 5.98
N LEU A 188 -19.39 -10.99 7.04
CA LEU A 188 -19.93 -11.57 8.28
C LEU A 188 -19.77 -10.60 9.46
N TYR A 189 -20.80 -10.56 10.31
CA TYR A 189 -20.88 -9.70 11.49
C TYR A 189 -20.95 -10.59 12.73
N ASP A 190 -19.80 -10.84 13.36
CA ASP A 190 -19.61 -11.77 14.48
C ASP A 190 -19.54 -11.03 15.84
#